data_AF-A0A660VZA4-F1
#
_entry.id   AF-A0A660VZA4-F1
#
_cell.length_a   1.000
_cell.length_b   1.000
_cell.length_c   1.000
_cell.angle_alpha   90.00
_cell.angle_beta   90.00
_cell.angle_gamma   90.00
#
_symmetry.space_group_name_H-M   'P 1'
#
loop_
_entity.id
_entity.type
_entity.pdbx_description
1 polymer ?
#
loop_
_entity_poly.entity_id
_entity_poly.type
_entity_poly.pdbx_seq_one_letter_code
_entity_poly.pdbx_strand_id
1 'polypeptide(L)'
;MSYQEEQNKLLASFLDYYFTAWKEENCKKKEFGNFVNLELDVTSECNLACKYCYLNRYGKELIPPCPKETILRNTDALLKFLRDRRLVPEFEIFSGEPLIQDVVYKIIEKIIDTYKDFQVKPRIVIPTNGTFLLSKKLTKRVEDLIKKGRENGIEILL
;
A
#
# COMPACT_ATOMS: atom_id res chain seq x y z
N MET A 1 -0.77 -9.72 38.53
CA MET A 1 -0.51 -9.31 37.13
C MET A 1 0.82 -8.61 37.13
N SER A 2 1.74 -8.97 36.24
CA SER A 2 3.04 -8.29 36.14
C SER A 2 2.92 -6.99 35.35
N TYR A 3 3.87 -6.06 35.55
CA TYR A 3 3.96 -4.82 34.77
C TYR A 3 3.96 -5.09 33.25
N GLN A 4 4.69 -6.13 32.80
CA GLN A 4 4.74 -6.50 31.39
C GLN A 4 3.39 -7.01 30.87
N GLU A 5 2.65 -7.78 31.66
CA GLU A 5 1.30 -8.24 31.31
C GLU A 5 0.33 -7.07 31.13
N GLU A 6 0.42 -6.06 32.00
CA GLU A 6 -0.40 -4.85 31.90
C GLU A 6 -0.05 -4.03 30.65
N GLN A 7 1.24 -3.83 30.37
CA GLN A 7 1.69 -3.13 29.17
C GLN A 7 1.25 -3.85 27.88
N ASN A 8 1.34 -5.18 27.85
CA ASN A 8 0.91 -5.98 26.71
C ASN A 8 -0.61 -5.83 26.47
N LYS A 9 -1.41 -5.83 27.55
CA LYS A 9 -2.86 -5.62 27.45
C LYS A 9 -3.20 -4.21 26.97
N LEU A 10 -2.51 -3.19 27.48
CA LEU A 10 -2.70 -1.81 27.05
C LEU A 10 -2.38 -1.64 25.56
N LEU A 11 -1.24 -2.17 25.12
CA LEU A 11 -0.84 -2.13 23.71
C LEU A 11 -1.85 -2.86 22.83
N ALA A 12 -2.29 -4.06 23.22
CA ALA A 12 -3.29 -4.82 22.48
C ALA A 12 -4.60 -4.02 22.33
N SER A 13 -5.11 -3.44 23.43
CA SER A 13 -6.30 -2.60 23.40
C SER A 13 -6.14 -1.38 22.48
N PHE A 14 -4.97 -0.74 22.51
CA PHE A 14 -4.69 0.40 21.64
C PHE A 14 -4.70 0.00 20.17
N LEU A 15 -3.99 -1.08 19.81
CA LEU A 15 -3.92 -1.56 18.42
C LEU A 15 -5.30 -2.00 17.91
N ASP A 16 -6.08 -2.69 18.75
CA ASP A 16 -7.41 -3.14 18.37
C ASP A 16 -8.36 -1.98 18.10
N TYR A 17 -8.27 -0.90 18.88
CA TYR A 17 -8.99 0.34 18.64
C TYR A 17 -8.48 1.05 17.37
N TYR A 18 -7.17 1.24 17.27
CA TYR A 18 -6.53 1.96 16.17
C TYR A 18 -6.86 1.34 14.80
N PHE A 19 -6.84 0.01 14.70
CA PHE A 19 -7.16 -0.72 13.47
C PHE A 19 -8.64 -1.12 13.35
N THR A 20 -9.54 -0.57 14.17
CA THR A 20 -10.98 -0.93 14.13
C THR A 20 -11.58 -0.72 12.75
N ALA A 21 -11.19 0.36 12.06
CA ALA A 21 -11.64 0.66 10.70
C ALA A 21 -11.21 -0.41 9.68
N TRP A 22 -10.07 -1.06 9.91
CA TRP A 22 -9.48 -2.01 8.95
C TRP A 22 -10.00 -3.43 9.16
N LYS A 23 -10.73 -3.72 10.22
CA LYS A 23 -11.32 -5.05 10.43
C LYS A 23 -12.27 -5.39 9.28
N GLU A 24 -12.27 -6.65 8.88
CA GLU A 24 -13.04 -7.16 7.74
C GLU A 24 -14.52 -6.75 7.80
N GLU A 25 -15.13 -6.78 9.01
CA GLU A 25 -16.52 -6.38 9.25
C GLU A 25 -16.79 -4.85 9.18
N ASN A 26 -15.75 -4.02 9.19
CA ASN A 26 -15.86 -2.56 9.29
C ASN A 26 -15.33 -1.82 8.06
N CYS A 27 -14.37 -2.38 7.34
CA CYS A 27 -13.62 -1.71 6.27
C CYS A 27 -14.45 -1.19 5.09
N LYS A 28 -15.71 -1.63 4.94
CA LYS A 28 -16.63 -1.14 3.90
C LYS A 28 -17.76 -0.25 4.45
N LYS A 29 -17.79 0.01 5.76
CA LYS A 29 -18.82 0.87 6.37
C LYS A 29 -18.48 2.35 6.17
N LYS A 30 -19.49 3.14 5.80
CA LYS A 30 -19.35 4.58 5.56
C LYS A 30 -18.83 5.35 6.77
N GLU A 31 -19.16 4.92 7.98
CA GLU A 31 -18.72 5.55 9.25
C GLU A 31 -17.20 5.55 9.43
N PHE A 32 -16.50 4.59 8.82
CA PHE A 32 -15.04 4.47 8.87
C PHE A 32 -14.35 5.02 7.63
N GLY A 33 -15.07 5.62 6.68
CA GLY A 33 -14.54 5.93 5.34
C GLY A 33 -13.23 6.73 5.31
N ASN A 34 -12.98 7.61 6.29
CA ASN A 34 -11.73 8.39 6.36
C ASN A 34 -10.55 7.64 7.00
N PHE A 35 -10.78 6.44 7.54
CA PHE A 35 -9.81 5.70 8.36
C PHE A 35 -9.45 4.34 7.77
N VAL A 36 -9.93 4.01 6.57
CA VAL A 36 -9.69 2.69 5.94
C VAL A 36 -8.45 2.63 5.06
N ASN A 37 -7.84 3.78 4.74
CA ASN A 37 -6.71 3.84 3.81
C ASN A 37 -5.38 3.65 4.53
N LEU A 38 -4.48 2.94 3.86
CA LEU A 38 -3.07 2.77 4.19
C LEU A 38 -2.24 3.25 3.00
N GLU A 39 -1.63 4.42 3.14
CA GLU A 39 -0.72 4.98 2.15
C GLU A 39 0.69 4.43 2.35
N LEU A 40 1.31 3.97 1.26
CA LEU A 40 2.66 3.45 1.20
C LEU A 40 3.52 4.38 0.33
N ASP A 41 4.30 5.24 0.99
CA ASP A 41 5.35 6.04 0.36
C ASP A 41 6.58 5.17 0.08
N VAL A 42 6.71 4.66 -1.15
CA VAL A 42 7.69 3.61 -1.46
C VAL A 42 9.09 4.19 -1.72
N THR A 43 9.19 5.13 -2.66
CA THR A 43 10.43 5.86 -2.95
C THR A 43 10.08 7.25 -3.47
N SER A 44 11.03 8.20 -3.42
CA SER A 44 10.87 9.51 -4.06
C SER A 44 11.19 9.51 -5.57
N GLU A 45 11.43 8.36 -6.21
CA GLU A 45 11.84 8.30 -7.62
C GLU A 45 10.70 8.70 -8.56
N CYS A 46 10.97 9.66 -9.45
CA CYS A 46 10.02 10.13 -10.46
C CYS A 46 10.77 10.40 -11.77
N ASN A 47 10.12 10.15 -12.90
CA ASN A 47 10.65 10.50 -14.23
C ASN A 47 10.32 11.94 -14.66
N LEU A 48 9.65 12.71 -13.80
CA LEU A 48 9.37 14.15 -13.99
C LEU A 48 10.00 14.97 -12.86
N ALA A 49 10.08 16.28 -13.05
CA ALA A 49 10.60 17.25 -12.08
C ALA A 49 9.65 18.45 -11.94
N CYS A 50 8.39 18.18 -11.56
CA CYS A 50 7.35 19.21 -11.47
C CYS A 50 7.76 20.36 -10.52
N LYS A 51 7.61 21.61 -10.98
CA LYS A 51 8.03 22.82 -10.24
C LYS A 51 7.37 22.94 -8.84
N TYR A 52 6.15 22.45 -8.73
CA TYR A 52 5.33 22.47 -7.52
C TYR A 52 5.49 21.22 -6.63
N CYS A 53 6.23 20.19 -7.09
CA CYS A 53 6.36 18.95 -6.34
C CYS A 53 7.38 19.11 -5.20
N TYR A 54 6.95 18.85 -3.97
CA TYR A 54 7.82 18.91 -2.80
C TYR A 54 8.86 17.76 -2.80
N LEU A 55 8.53 16.58 -3.35
CA LEU A 55 9.47 15.47 -3.48
C LEU A 55 10.62 15.77 -4.45
N ASN A 56 10.40 16.60 -5.47
CA ASN A 56 11.48 17.04 -6.34
C ASN A 56 12.50 17.93 -5.59
N ARG A 57 12.08 18.61 -4.51
CA ARG A 57 12.95 19.49 -3.71
C ARG A 57 13.53 18.80 -2.48
N TYR A 58 12.75 17.94 -1.82
CA TYR A 58 13.03 17.39 -0.49
C TYR A 58 12.84 15.86 -0.43
N GLY A 59 12.77 15.18 -1.57
CA GLY A 59 12.43 13.75 -1.63
C GLY A 59 13.44 12.87 -0.90
N LYS A 60 14.74 13.21 -0.95
CA LYS A 60 15.80 12.44 -0.28
C LYS A 60 15.77 12.59 1.24
N GLU A 61 15.24 13.70 1.74
CA GLU A 61 15.11 14.00 3.14
C GLU A 61 13.82 13.39 3.71
N LEU A 62 12.72 13.48 2.97
CA LEU A 62 11.41 12.97 3.38
C LEU A 62 11.30 11.46 3.20
N ILE A 63 11.86 10.92 2.13
CA ILE A 63 11.86 9.49 1.80
C ILE A 63 13.29 9.08 1.45
N PRO A 64 14.14 8.86 2.48
CA PRO A 64 15.53 8.50 2.27
C PRO A 64 15.68 7.25 1.42
N PRO A 65 16.69 7.21 0.52
CA PRO A 65 16.94 6.04 -0.30
C PRO A 65 17.08 4.77 0.54
N CYS A 66 16.28 3.76 0.19
CA CYS A 66 16.25 2.47 0.86
C CYS A 66 16.51 1.35 -0.15
N PRO A 67 17.35 0.35 0.17
CA PRO A 67 17.54 -0.81 -0.71
C PRO A 67 16.21 -1.51 -1.01
N LYS A 68 15.97 -1.87 -2.27
CA LYS A 68 14.71 -2.49 -2.72
C LYS A 68 14.38 -3.77 -1.94
N GLU A 69 15.40 -4.53 -1.57
CA GLU A 69 15.28 -5.75 -0.77
C GLU A 69 14.77 -5.45 0.65
N THR A 70 15.21 -4.32 1.22
CA THR A 70 14.73 -3.87 2.53
C THR A 70 13.28 -3.41 2.45
N ILE A 71 12.91 -2.66 1.40
CA ILE A 71 11.51 -2.27 1.15
C ILE A 71 10.63 -3.52 1.08
N LEU A 72 10.98 -4.50 0.23
CA LEU A 72 10.20 -5.72 0.06
C LEU A 72 10.10 -6.56 1.34
N ARG A 73 11.19 -6.68 2.11
CA ARG A 73 11.17 -7.37 3.40
C ARG A 73 10.23 -6.68 4.39
N ASN A 74 10.23 -5.35 4.43
CA ASN A 74 9.34 -4.59 5.30
C ASN A 74 7.88 -4.71 4.85
N THR A 75 7.63 -4.71 3.53
CA THR A 75 6.30 -5.01 2.97
C THR A 75 5.82 -6.40 3.39
N ASP A 76 6.69 -7.42 3.34
CA ASP A 76 6.34 -8.78 3.78
C ASP A 76 5.98 -8.84 5.27
N ALA A 77 6.72 -8.13 6.13
CA ALA A 77 6.43 -8.05 7.55
C ALA A 77 5.08 -7.35 7.82
N LEU A 78 4.81 -6.25 7.12
CA LEU A 78 3.55 -5.51 7.20
C LEU A 78 2.36 -6.36 6.74
N LEU A 79 2.45 -6.98 5.55
CA LEU A 79 1.38 -7.81 5.01
C LEU A 79 1.11 -9.04 5.88
N LYS A 80 2.17 -9.64 6.45
CA LYS A 80 2.01 -10.71 7.45
C LYS A 80 1.23 -10.21 8.66
N PHE A 81 1.57 -9.05 9.22
CA PHE A 81 0.86 -8.46 10.35
C PHE A 81 -0.62 -8.22 10.04
N LEU A 82 -0.92 -7.62 8.89
CA LEU A 82 -2.30 -7.34 8.46
C LEU A 82 -3.08 -8.65 8.28
N ARG A 83 -2.50 -9.63 7.59
CA ARG A 83 -3.11 -10.93 7.32
C ARG A 83 -3.40 -11.69 8.61
N ASP A 84 -2.42 -11.80 9.50
CA ASP A 84 -2.55 -12.57 10.74
C ASP A 84 -3.63 -11.97 11.68
N ARG A 85 -3.91 -10.67 11.54
CA ARG A 85 -4.98 -9.96 12.26
C ARG A 85 -6.28 -9.77 11.46
N ARG A 86 -6.36 -10.30 10.25
CA ARG A 86 -7.51 -10.14 9.32
C ARG A 86 -7.90 -8.68 9.10
N LEU A 87 -6.89 -7.81 8.92
CA LEU A 87 -7.05 -6.40 8.60
C LEU A 87 -6.99 -6.19 7.09
N VAL A 88 -7.94 -5.42 6.55
CA VAL A 88 -8.16 -5.19 5.13
C VAL A 88 -8.26 -3.67 4.86
N PRO A 89 -7.15 -2.91 4.99
CA PRO A 89 -7.13 -1.52 4.58
C PRO A 89 -7.21 -1.41 3.05
N GLU A 90 -7.71 -0.29 2.55
CA GLU A 90 -7.50 0.13 1.17
C GLU A 90 -6.03 0.57 1.03
N PHE A 91 -5.35 0.18 -0.05
CA PHE A 91 -3.95 0.55 -0.26
C PHE A 91 -3.84 1.74 -1.19
N GLU A 92 -3.07 2.76 -0.79
CA GLU A 92 -2.67 3.87 -1.63
C GLU A 92 -1.17 3.74 -1.88
N ILE A 93 -0.75 3.46 -3.12
CA ILE A 93 0.68 3.34 -3.45
C ILE A 93 1.15 4.67 -4.00
N PHE A 94 1.91 5.40 -3.19
CA PHE A 94 2.21 6.81 -3.42
C PHE A 94 3.72 7.09 -3.49
N SER A 95 4.00 8.38 -3.66
CA SER A 95 5.30 9.01 -3.85
C SER A 95 5.97 8.78 -5.20
N GLY A 96 6.58 9.85 -5.71
CA GLY A 96 7.30 9.86 -6.98
C GLY A 96 6.39 9.60 -8.19
N GLU A 97 6.82 8.74 -9.10
CA GLU A 97 5.95 8.08 -10.08
C GLU A 97 5.97 6.57 -9.82
N PRO A 98 4.90 5.98 -9.27
CA PRO A 98 4.92 4.56 -8.89
C PRO A 98 5.07 3.61 -10.09
N LEU A 99 4.45 3.93 -11.24
CA LEU A 99 4.31 2.98 -12.35
C LEU A 99 5.57 2.81 -13.21
N ILE A 100 6.64 3.56 -12.94
CA ILE A 100 7.96 3.34 -13.53
C ILE A 100 8.87 2.46 -12.65
N GLN A 101 8.48 2.17 -11.41
CA GLN A 101 9.35 1.56 -10.40
C GLN A 101 9.09 0.06 -10.26
N ASP A 102 10.09 -0.79 -10.51
CA ASP A 102 9.93 -2.25 -10.39
C ASP A 102 9.52 -2.74 -8.99
N VAL A 103 9.96 -2.03 -7.94
CA VAL A 103 9.65 -2.38 -6.55
C VAL A 103 8.16 -2.23 -6.26
N VAL A 104 7.51 -1.21 -6.84
CA VAL A 104 6.06 -0.96 -6.70
C VAL A 104 5.25 -2.13 -7.26
N TYR A 105 5.58 -2.62 -8.45
CA TYR A 105 4.88 -3.78 -9.01
C TYR A 105 4.99 -5.01 -8.11
N LYS A 106 6.19 -5.28 -7.56
CA LYS A 106 6.38 -6.39 -6.63
C LYS A 106 5.57 -6.23 -5.34
N ILE A 107 5.43 -5.01 -4.82
CA ILE A 107 4.58 -4.71 -3.66
C ILE A 107 3.12 -5.02 -3.98
N ILE A 108 2.62 -4.54 -5.14
CA ILE A 108 1.24 -4.77 -5.57
C ILE A 108 0.97 -6.26 -5.76
N GLU A 109 1.90 -7.01 -6.34
CA GLU A 109 1.78 -8.47 -6.45
C GLU A 109 1.69 -9.14 -5.09
N LYS A 110 2.50 -8.72 -4.12
CA LYS A 110 2.43 -9.24 -2.74
C LYS A 110 1.10 -8.91 -2.06
N ILE A 111 0.55 -7.71 -2.29
CA ILE A 111 -0.79 -7.33 -1.80
C ILE A 111 -1.83 -8.27 -2.43
N ILE A 112 -1.82 -8.43 -3.76
CA ILE A 112 -2.73 -9.33 -4.46
C ILE A 112 -2.65 -10.75 -3.89
N ASP A 113 -1.44 -11.30 -3.77
CA ASP A 113 -1.23 -12.65 -3.24
C ASP A 113 -1.66 -12.80 -1.78
N THR A 114 -1.54 -11.75 -0.96
CA THR A 114 -1.96 -11.77 0.44
C THR A 114 -3.48 -11.83 0.57
N TYR A 115 -4.20 -11.10 -0.29
CA TYR A 115 -5.65 -10.92 -0.16
C TYR A 115 -6.48 -11.74 -1.15
N LYS A 116 -5.89 -12.47 -2.11
CA LYS A 116 -6.63 -13.26 -3.12
C LYS A 116 -7.56 -14.34 -2.54
N ASP A 117 -7.33 -14.78 -1.30
CA ASP A 117 -8.17 -15.79 -0.63
C ASP A 117 -9.11 -15.19 0.44
N PHE A 118 -9.07 -13.88 0.69
CA PHE A 118 -9.94 -13.20 1.66
C PHE A 118 -11.38 -13.07 1.15
N GLN A 119 -12.39 -13.01 2.02
CA GLN A 119 -13.77 -12.75 1.56
C GLN A 119 -13.94 -11.28 1.16
N VAL A 120 -13.43 -10.37 1.98
CA VAL A 120 -13.38 -8.94 1.65
C VAL A 120 -12.02 -8.59 1.03
N LYS A 121 -12.06 -7.91 -0.11
CA LYS A 121 -10.86 -7.48 -0.85
C LYS A 121 -10.57 -6.00 -0.60
N PRO A 122 -9.30 -5.61 -0.47
CA PRO A 122 -8.94 -4.21 -0.54
C PRO A 122 -9.00 -3.73 -2.00
N ARG A 123 -9.08 -2.42 -2.22
CA ARG A 123 -8.70 -1.80 -3.49
C ARG A 123 -7.29 -1.25 -3.38
N ILE A 124 -6.67 -1.04 -4.53
CA ILE A 124 -5.35 -0.44 -4.65
C ILE A 124 -5.52 0.81 -5.50
N VAL A 125 -5.14 1.97 -4.97
CA VAL A 125 -5.14 3.25 -5.67
C VAL A 125 -3.70 3.64 -5.93
N ILE A 126 -3.39 4.04 -7.17
CA ILE A 126 -2.03 4.38 -7.61
C ILE A 126 -2.07 5.72 -8.33
N PRO A 127 -1.89 6.84 -7.61
CA PRO A 127 -1.78 8.14 -8.24
C PRO A 127 -0.59 8.16 -9.21
N THR A 128 -0.84 8.54 -10.45
CA THR A 128 0.16 8.55 -11.52
C THR A 128 0.11 9.83 -12.34
N ASN A 129 1.27 10.25 -12.84
CA ASN A 129 1.40 11.35 -13.79
C ASN A 129 1.05 10.93 -15.24
N GLY A 130 0.74 9.66 -15.48
CA GLY A 130 0.29 9.15 -16.77
C GLY A 130 1.40 8.94 -17.81
N THR A 131 2.66 9.24 -17.49
CA THR A 131 3.79 9.12 -18.44
C THR A 131 4.03 7.69 -18.92
N PHE A 132 3.55 6.67 -18.19
CA PHE A 132 3.61 5.28 -18.62
C PHE A 132 2.90 5.05 -19.98
N LEU A 133 1.87 5.86 -20.30
CA LEU A 133 1.15 5.81 -21.58
C LEU A 133 2.02 6.14 -22.79
N LEU A 134 3.13 6.85 -22.57
CA LEU A 134 4.09 7.20 -23.62
C LEU A 134 4.95 6.00 -24.06
N SER A 135 4.88 4.88 -23.35
CA SER A 135 5.67 3.67 -23.63
C SER A 135 4.76 2.45 -23.75
N LYS A 136 4.69 1.86 -24.96
CA LYS A 136 3.92 0.63 -25.20
C LYS A 136 4.26 -0.49 -24.20
N LYS A 137 5.54 -0.59 -23.80
CA LYS A 137 6.01 -1.57 -22.81
C LYS A 137 5.42 -1.30 -21.43
N LEU A 138 5.43 -0.05 -20.98
CA LEU A 138 4.91 0.31 -19.66
C LEU A 138 3.38 0.26 -19.64
N THR A 139 2.71 0.77 -20.67
CA THR A 139 1.25 0.61 -20.85
C THR A 139 0.84 -0.85 -20.73
N LYS A 140 1.51 -1.75 -21.47
CA LYS A 140 1.21 -3.18 -21.41
C LYS A 140 1.40 -3.77 -20.01
N ARG A 141 2.47 -3.36 -19.32
CA ARG A 141 2.75 -3.78 -17.94
C ARG A 141 1.64 -3.34 -16.96
N VAL A 142 1.12 -2.13 -17.11
CA VAL A 142 0.02 -1.60 -16.29
C VAL A 142 -1.29 -2.32 -16.62
N GLU A 143 -1.59 -2.57 -17.89
CA GLU A 143 -2.75 -3.36 -18.30
C GLU A 143 -2.73 -4.78 -17.71
N ASP A 144 -1.57 -5.44 -17.77
CA ASP A 144 -1.39 -6.78 -17.22
C ASP A 144 -1.56 -6.80 -15.69
N LEU A 145 -1.10 -5.74 -15.00
CA LEU A 145 -1.29 -5.55 -13.57
C LEU A 145 -2.78 -5.39 -13.20
N ILE A 146 -3.51 -4.50 -13.89
CA ILE A 146 -4.95 -4.29 -13.68
C ILE A 146 -5.73 -5.58 -13.97
N LYS A 147 -5.37 -6.30 -15.03
CA LYS A 147 -5.96 -7.59 -15.37
C LYS A 147 -5.75 -8.61 -14.24
N LYS A 148 -4.53 -8.73 -13.73
CA LYS A 148 -4.19 -9.62 -12.60
C LYS A 148 -4.99 -9.26 -11.34
N GLY A 149 -5.12 -7.97 -11.02
CA GLY A 149 -5.96 -7.50 -9.93
C GLY A 149 -7.42 -7.98 -10.09
N ARG A 150 -8.02 -7.71 -11.27
CA ARG A 150 -9.39 -8.11 -11.59
C ARG A 150 -9.61 -9.61 -11.50
N GLU A 151 -8.68 -10.42 -12.01
CA GLU A 151 -8.73 -11.89 -11.91
C GLU A 151 -8.74 -12.40 -10.46
N ASN A 152 -8.22 -11.61 -9.51
CA ASN A 152 -8.21 -11.92 -8.07
C ASN A 152 -9.26 -11.12 -7.26
N GLY A 153 -10.19 -10.43 -7.93
CA GLY A 153 -11.24 -9.63 -7.29
C GLY A 153 -10.75 -8.35 -6.61
N ILE A 154 -9.52 -7.91 -6.91
CA ILE A 154 -8.91 -6.70 -6.35
C ILE A 154 -8.95 -5.60 -7.40
N GLU A 155 -9.63 -4.51 -7.09
CA GLU A 155 -9.71 -3.34 -7.97
C GLU A 155 -8.42 -2.53 -7.88
N ILE A 156 -7.84 -2.19 -9.03
CA ILE A 156 -6.70 -1.28 -9.15
C ILE A 156 -7.16 -0.03 -9.87
N LEU A 157 -7.06 1.11 -9.20
CA LEU A 157 -7.45 2.43 -9.68
C LEU A 157 -6.19 3.27 -9.90
N LEU A 158 -6.15 4.03 -11.00
CA LEU A 158 -5.05 4.93 -11.38
C LEU A 158 -5.49 6.39 -11.28
#